data_AF-A0A6P7GZH9-F1
#
_entry.id   AF-A0A6P7GZH9-F1
#
_cell.length_a   1.000
_cell.length_b   1.000
_cell.length_c   1.000
_cell.angle_alpha   90.00
_cell.angle_beta   90.00
_cell.angle_gamma   90.00
#
_symmetry.space_group_name_H-M   'P 1'
#
loop_
_entity.id
_entity.type
_entity.pdbx_description
1 polymer ?
#
loop_
_entity_poly.entity_id
_entity_poly.type
_entity_poly.pdbx_seq_one_letter_code
_entity_poly.pdbx_strand_id
1 'polypeptide(L)'
;MTPIEQQMDDILELEYFNEYDKSEPLSFSFDKQPNLEEHPGPSPNVLLQALTMSNANDGINLERLETIGDSFLKYAITNYLYSKYENVHEGKLSHLRSKQVSNLNLYRLGRRKYLGEFMIATKFDPHDNWLPPCFYVPKQLEEALIDAQYPANCWSVADMAATRNMSLDDICLMVRERVIH
;
A
#
# COMPACT_ATOMS: atom_id res chain seq x y z
N MET A 1 29.16 -24.29 23.07
CA MET A 1 28.07 -23.30 22.94
C MET A 1 27.20 -23.40 24.16
N THR A 2 26.95 -22.28 24.83
CA THR A 2 25.98 -22.25 25.93
C THR A 2 24.56 -22.40 25.36
N PRO A 3 23.58 -22.90 26.14
CA PRO A 3 22.19 -23.02 25.68
C PRO A 3 21.60 -21.72 25.12
N ILE A 4 22.15 -20.56 25.55
CA ILE A 4 21.76 -19.22 25.10
C ILE A 4 22.31 -18.88 23.71
N GLU A 5 23.49 -19.41 23.34
CA GLU A 5 24.11 -19.18 22.03
C GLU A 5 23.43 -20.01 20.93
N GLN A 6 22.99 -21.24 21.23
CA GLN A 6 22.16 -22.04 20.31
C GLN A 6 20.78 -21.39 20.07
N GLN A 7 20.19 -20.81 21.11
CA GLN A 7 18.94 -20.04 21.01
C GLN A 7 19.10 -18.73 20.21
N MET A 8 20.34 -18.27 20.02
CA MET A 8 20.67 -17.04 19.28
C MET A 8 20.80 -17.32 17.78
N ASP A 9 21.34 -18.48 17.40
CA ASP A 9 21.36 -18.96 16.02
C ASP A 9 19.94 -19.34 15.54
N ASP A 10 19.09 -19.92 16.40
CA ASP A 10 17.67 -20.18 16.09
C ASP A 10 16.87 -18.88 15.83
N ILE A 11 17.19 -17.79 16.52
CA ILE A 11 16.56 -16.47 16.30
C ILE A 11 17.02 -15.82 14.99
N LEU A 12 18.25 -16.10 14.55
CA LEU A 12 18.78 -15.63 13.27
C LEU A 12 18.26 -16.47 12.09
N GLU A 13 18.01 -17.77 12.26
CA GLU A 13 17.33 -18.60 11.24
C GLU A 13 15.84 -18.20 11.05
N LEU A 14 15.19 -17.70 12.10
CA LEU A 14 13.85 -17.07 12.01
C LEU A 14 13.83 -15.76 11.19
N GLU A 15 15.00 -15.17 10.85
CA GLU A 15 15.08 -14.05 9.90
C GLU A 15 14.93 -14.52 8.43
N TYR A 16 14.97 -15.83 8.14
CA TYR A 16 14.95 -16.37 6.77
C TYR A 16 13.79 -17.32 6.45
N PHE A 17 13.17 -17.96 7.44
CA PHE A 17 12.00 -18.81 7.21
C PHE A 17 10.73 -18.19 7.79
N ASN A 18 9.95 -17.54 6.93
CA ASN A 18 8.56 -17.24 7.23
C ASN A 18 7.70 -18.48 6.94
N GLU A 19 7.96 -19.56 7.65
CA GLU A 19 7.10 -20.76 7.72
C GLU A 19 6.00 -20.49 8.75
N TYR A 20 4.99 -19.69 8.36
CA TYR A 20 3.72 -19.71 9.06
C TYR A 20 3.02 -21.01 8.67
N ASP A 21 2.97 -21.99 9.58
CA ASP A 21 1.79 -22.83 9.87
C ASP A 21 2.17 -24.19 10.48
N LYS A 22 2.67 -24.25 11.73
CA LYS A 22 2.66 -25.47 12.57
C LYS A 22 2.69 -25.15 14.07
N SER A 23 1.57 -24.74 14.65
CA SER A 23 1.40 -24.74 16.12
C SER A 23 -0.07 -24.99 16.48
N GLU A 24 -0.31 -25.78 17.53
CA GLU A 24 -1.65 -26.16 17.99
C GLU A 24 -2.61 -24.96 18.16
N PRO A 25 -3.91 -25.15 17.89
CA PRO A 25 -4.84 -24.03 17.76
C PRO A 25 -5.08 -23.37 19.12
N LEU A 26 -4.63 -22.12 19.24
CA LEU A 26 -5.06 -21.20 20.28
C LEU A 26 -6.60 -21.15 20.29
N SER A 27 -7.22 -21.30 21.47
CA SER A 27 -8.67 -21.16 21.69
C SER A 27 -9.23 -19.79 21.24
N PHE A 28 -8.34 -18.80 21.08
CA PHE A 28 -8.63 -17.49 20.53
C PHE A 28 -7.77 -17.25 19.28
N SER A 29 -8.42 -17.02 18.13
CA SER A 29 -7.76 -16.71 16.85
C SER A 29 -8.06 -15.25 16.47
N PHE A 30 -7.00 -14.47 16.24
CA PHE A 30 -7.12 -13.15 15.57
C PHE A 30 -7.64 -13.28 14.14
N ASP A 31 -7.50 -14.46 13.54
CA ASP A 31 -8.02 -14.81 12.22
C ASP A 31 -9.43 -15.39 12.27
N LYS A 32 -10.09 -15.40 13.45
CA LYS A 32 -11.53 -15.70 13.53
C LYS A 32 -12.30 -14.58 12.84
N GLN A 33 -12.39 -14.70 11.53
CA GLN A 33 -13.25 -13.86 10.72
C GLN A 33 -14.70 -14.26 11.04
N PRO A 34 -15.57 -13.31 11.41
CA PRO A 34 -16.99 -13.57 11.42
C PRO A 34 -17.41 -14.05 10.02
N ASN A 35 -18.54 -14.75 9.91
CA ASN A 35 -19.05 -15.09 8.58
C ASN A 35 -19.19 -13.78 7.76
N LEU A 36 -18.36 -13.63 6.74
CA LEU A 36 -18.29 -12.43 5.91
C LEU A 36 -19.34 -12.46 4.79
N GLU A 37 -20.00 -13.59 4.54
CA GLU A 37 -20.99 -13.72 3.47
C GLU A 37 -22.17 -12.76 3.66
N GLU A 38 -22.57 -12.50 4.91
CA GLU A 38 -23.65 -11.57 5.25
C GLU A 38 -23.13 -10.23 5.81
N HIS A 39 -21.82 -10.11 6.04
CA HIS A 39 -21.26 -8.90 6.64
C HIS A 39 -20.88 -7.88 5.56
N PRO A 40 -21.45 -6.66 5.57
CA PRO A 40 -21.24 -5.66 4.51
C PRO A 40 -19.80 -5.10 4.45
N GLY A 41 -18.95 -5.48 5.43
CA GLY A 41 -17.59 -4.96 5.54
C GLY A 41 -17.55 -3.50 5.99
N PRO A 42 -16.37 -2.87 5.97
CA PRO A 42 -16.27 -1.42 6.16
C PRO A 42 -17.03 -0.70 5.05
N SER A 43 -17.70 0.41 5.39
CA SER A 43 -18.40 1.20 4.39
C SER A 43 -17.41 1.81 3.38
N PRO A 44 -17.83 2.06 2.12
CA PRO A 44 -16.97 2.68 1.12
C PRO A 44 -16.35 4.01 1.57
N ASN A 45 -17.05 4.78 2.42
CA ASN A 45 -16.53 6.02 2.98
C ASN A 45 -15.33 5.79 3.90
N VAL A 46 -15.36 4.75 4.74
CA VAL A 46 -14.24 4.40 5.62
C VAL A 46 -13.04 3.92 4.79
N LEU A 47 -13.29 3.13 3.74
CA LEU A 47 -12.25 2.70 2.82
C LEU A 47 -11.61 3.90 2.10
N LEU A 48 -12.43 4.82 1.57
CA LEU A 48 -11.94 6.03 0.92
C LEU A 48 -11.11 6.87 1.90
N GLN A 49 -11.61 7.10 3.12
CA GLN A 49 -10.86 7.82 4.15
C GLN A 49 -9.51 7.16 4.46
N ALA A 50 -9.46 5.83 4.55
CA ALA A 50 -8.22 5.09 4.83
C ALA A 50 -7.20 5.16 3.68
N LEU A 51 -7.66 5.44 2.46
CA LEU A 51 -6.83 5.54 1.26
C LEU A 51 -6.42 6.98 0.91
N THR A 52 -7.06 7.99 1.51
CA THR A 52 -6.75 9.41 1.27
C THR A 52 -5.65 9.91 2.21
N MET A 53 -4.50 10.27 1.63
CA MET A 53 -3.36 10.83 2.35
C MET A 53 -3.60 12.29 2.77
N SER A 54 -2.97 12.74 3.85
CA SER A 54 -3.08 14.13 4.31
C SER A 54 -2.66 15.17 3.25
N ASN A 55 -1.69 14.83 2.39
CA ASN A 55 -1.22 15.70 1.32
C ASN A 55 -2.18 15.80 0.12
N ALA A 56 -3.21 14.96 0.05
CA ALA A 56 -4.29 15.13 -0.93
C ALA A 56 -5.16 16.35 -0.62
N ASN A 57 -5.08 16.92 0.60
CA ASN A 57 -5.79 18.14 0.98
C ASN A 57 -7.30 18.09 0.67
N ASP A 58 -7.89 16.92 0.91
CA ASP A 58 -9.32 16.66 0.77
C ASP A 58 -10.04 16.87 2.11
N GLY A 59 -11.38 16.84 2.11
CA GLY A 59 -12.20 16.94 3.33
C GLY A 59 -12.10 15.74 4.27
N ILE A 60 -11.45 14.66 3.84
CA ILE A 60 -11.20 13.42 4.59
C ILE A 60 -9.73 13.01 4.44
N ASN A 61 -9.17 12.39 5.47
CA ASN A 61 -7.83 11.82 5.44
C ASN A 61 -7.70 10.63 6.40
N LEU A 62 -6.60 9.89 6.24
CA LEU A 62 -6.34 8.66 6.99
C LEU A 62 -5.78 8.86 8.40
N GLU A 63 -5.38 10.07 8.82
CA GLU A 63 -4.55 10.29 10.03
C GLU A 63 -5.16 9.69 11.31
N ARG A 64 -6.47 9.85 11.48
CA ARG A 64 -7.17 9.26 12.65
C ARG A 64 -7.23 7.74 12.59
N LEU A 65 -7.41 7.17 11.40
CA LEU A 65 -7.43 5.73 11.20
C LEU A 65 -6.03 5.14 11.35
N GLU A 66 -5.00 5.81 10.85
CA GLU A 66 -3.59 5.47 11.04
C GLU A 66 -3.23 5.44 12.52
N THR A 67 -3.63 6.47 13.28
CA THR A 67 -3.34 6.54 14.72
C THR A 67 -3.89 5.32 15.48
N ILE A 68 -5.13 4.91 15.16
CA ILE A 68 -5.76 3.73 15.76
C ILE A 68 -5.08 2.44 15.25
N GLY A 69 -4.80 2.37 13.95
CA GLY A 69 -4.15 1.23 13.31
C GLY A 69 -2.76 0.95 13.86
N ASP A 70 -1.95 1.99 14.07
CA ASP A 70 -0.61 1.88 14.67
C ASP A 70 -0.68 1.34 16.10
N SER A 71 -1.61 1.85 16.91
CA SER A 71 -1.84 1.37 18.28
C SER A 71 -2.27 -0.10 18.29
N PHE A 72 -3.16 -0.47 17.38
CA PHE A 72 -3.62 -1.85 17.20
C PHE A 72 -2.49 -2.79 16.79
N LEU A 73 -1.68 -2.43 15.77
CA LEU A 73 -0.56 -3.24 15.31
C LEU A 73 0.49 -3.44 16.40
N LYS A 74 0.82 -2.38 17.15
CA LYS A 74 1.74 -2.48 18.30
C LYS A 74 1.21 -3.44 19.35
N TYR A 75 -0.07 -3.36 19.69
CA TYR A 75 -0.70 -4.27 20.64
C TYR A 75 -0.72 -5.73 20.14
N ALA A 76 -1.22 -5.96 18.93
CA ALA A 76 -1.37 -7.30 18.36
C ALA A 76 -0.01 -8.03 18.27
N ILE A 77 1.03 -7.34 17.78
CA ILE A 77 2.39 -7.90 17.70
C ILE A 77 2.99 -8.10 19.09
N THR A 78 2.77 -7.18 20.04
CA THR A 78 3.24 -7.36 21.42
C THR A 78 2.63 -8.62 22.03
N ASN A 79 1.31 -8.79 21.90
CA ASN A 79 0.59 -9.93 22.45
C ASN A 79 1.03 -11.25 21.81
N TYR A 80 1.21 -11.26 20.49
CA TYR A 80 1.74 -12.41 19.76
C TYR A 80 3.14 -12.80 20.23
N LEU A 81 4.07 -11.84 20.30
CA LEU A 81 5.46 -12.11 20.70
C LEU A 81 5.56 -12.56 22.16
N TYR A 82 4.77 -11.95 23.05
CA TYR A 82 4.70 -12.35 24.45
C TYR A 82 4.22 -13.81 24.62
N SER A 83 3.18 -14.20 23.86
CA SER A 83 2.61 -15.55 23.94
C SER A 83 3.50 -16.59 23.25
N LYS A 84 4.19 -16.23 22.16
CA LYS A 84 5.02 -17.15 21.38
C LYS A 84 6.39 -17.41 22.01
N TYR A 85 6.95 -16.43 22.72
CA TYR A 85 8.33 -16.48 23.23
C TYR A 85 8.36 -16.31 24.76
N GLU A 86 7.81 -17.30 25.47
CA GLU A 86 7.59 -17.26 26.94
C GLU A 86 8.85 -16.97 27.78
N ASN A 87 10.02 -17.43 27.33
CA ASN A 87 11.28 -17.33 28.07
C ASN A 87 12.21 -16.21 27.58
N VAL A 88 11.74 -15.35 26.68
CA VAL A 88 12.55 -14.25 26.12
C VAL A 88 12.36 -12.98 26.94
N HIS A 89 13.47 -12.36 27.33
CA HIS A 89 13.44 -11.11 28.10
C HIS A 89 12.77 -9.95 27.33
N GLU A 90 12.05 -9.09 28.07
CA GLU A 90 11.29 -7.94 27.55
C GLU A 90 12.06 -7.12 26.50
N GLY A 91 13.31 -6.73 26.77
CA GLY A 91 14.10 -5.94 25.82
C GLY A 91 14.27 -6.58 24.43
N LYS A 92 14.40 -7.92 24.37
CA LYS A 92 14.45 -8.65 23.08
C LYS A 92 13.07 -8.67 22.41
N LEU A 93 11.99 -8.86 23.16
CA LEU A 93 10.62 -8.78 22.65
C LEU A 93 10.31 -7.38 22.08
N SER A 94 10.75 -6.33 22.77
CA SER A 94 10.61 -4.94 22.34
C SER A 94 11.39 -4.66 21.06
N HIS A 95 12.61 -5.21 20.93
CA HIS A 95 13.40 -5.13 19.70
C HIS A 95 12.72 -5.85 18.52
N LEU A 96 12.23 -7.07 18.74
CA LEU A 96 11.49 -7.84 17.72
C LEU A 96 10.22 -7.12 17.29
N ARG A 97 9.44 -6.60 18.24
CA ARG A 97 8.25 -5.78 17.94
C ARG A 97 8.61 -4.58 17.08
N SER A 98 9.68 -3.87 17.42
CA SER A 98 10.12 -2.68 16.68
C SER A 98 10.55 -3.00 15.26
N LYS A 99 11.16 -4.18 15.02
CA LYS A 99 11.43 -4.67 13.66
C LYS A 99 10.14 -4.96 12.88
N GLN A 100 9.20 -5.68 13.50
CA GLN A 100 7.94 -6.09 12.86
C GLN A 100 7.04 -4.90 12.53
N VAL A 101 6.86 -3.98 13.47
CA VAL A 101 6.06 -2.75 13.33
C VAL A 101 6.99 -1.57 13.03
N SER A 102 7.78 -1.69 11.96
CA SER A 102 8.62 -0.61 11.44
C SER A 102 8.06 -0.08 10.12
N ASN A 103 8.24 1.22 9.86
CA ASN A 103 7.83 1.85 8.61
C ASN A 103 8.37 1.11 7.38
N LEU A 104 9.64 0.66 7.43
CA LEU A 104 10.26 -0.08 6.33
C LEU A 104 9.58 -1.44 6.09
N ASN A 105 9.26 -2.19 7.15
CA ASN A 105 8.60 -3.49 7.02
C ASN A 105 7.16 -3.33 6.52
N LEU A 106 6.41 -2.38 7.11
CA LEU A 106 5.03 -2.08 6.70
C LEU A 106 4.96 -1.57 5.26
N TYR A 107 5.91 -0.74 4.82
CA TYR A 107 6.05 -0.34 3.42
C TYR A 107 6.25 -1.54 2.49
N ARG A 108 7.17 -2.45 2.83
CA ARG A 108 7.43 -3.67 2.02
C ARG A 108 6.18 -4.55 1.93
N LEU A 109 5.44 -4.69 3.03
CA LEU A 109 4.17 -5.43 3.07
C LEU A 109 3.10 -4.77 2.19
N GLY A 110 2.89 -3.46 2.36
CA GLY A 110 1.92 -2.69 1.56
C GLY A 110 2.24 -2.73 0.06
N ARG A 111 3.52 -2.62 -0.31
CA ARG A 111 3.96 -2.74 -1.70
C ARG A 111 3.66 -4.12 -2.30
N ARG A 112 3.88 -5.20 -1.55
CA ARG A 112 3.52 -6.58 -1.99
C ARG A 112 2.03 -6.79 -2.17
N LYS A 113 1.20 -5.94 -1.56
CA LYS A 113 -0.26 -5.96 -1.66
C LYS A 113 -0.80 -4.89 -2.62
N TYR A 114 0.08 -4.20 -3.35
CA TYR A 114 -0.29 -3.13 -4.28
C TYR A 114 -1.09 -1.98 -3.63
N LEU A 115 -0.96 -1.79 -2.30
CA LEU A 115 -1.75 -0.77 -1.59
C LEU A 115 -1.51 0.64 -2.13
N GLY A 116 -0.27 0.93 -2.56
CA GLY A 116 0.08 2.24 -3.11
C GLY A 116 -0.69 2.63 -4.37
N GLU A 117 -1.20 1.67 -5.14
CA GLU A 117 -1.98 1.94 -6.36
C GLU A 117 -3.40 2.41 -6.06
N PHE A 118 -3.89 2.17 -4.84
CA PHE A 118 -5.20 2.61 -4.39
C PHE A 118 -5.16 3.93 -3.60
N MET A 119 -3.96 4.43 -3.28
CA MET A 119 -3.80 5.59 -2.42
C MET A 119 -4.01 6.90 -3.19
N ILE A 120 -4.78 7.80 -2.61
CA ILE A 120 -4.99 9.16 -3.12
C ILE A 120 -3.98 10.05 -2.40
N ALA A 121 -2.88 10.38 -3.09
CA ALA A 121 -1.77 11.15 -2.54
C ALA A 121 -1.60 12.56 -3.15
N THR A 122 -2.45 12.92 -4.11
CA THR A 122 -2.39 14.20 -4.81
C THR A 122 -3.70 14.95 -4.62
N LYS A 123 -3.61 16.27 -4.48
CA LYS A 123 -4.78 17.12 -4.45
C LYS A 123 -5.55 17.02 -5.75
N PHE A 124 -6.86 16.79 -5.66
CA PHE A 124 -7.73 16.85 -6.82
C PHE A 124 -7.81 18.29 -7.35
N ASP A 125 -7.50 18.45 -8.64
CA ASP A 125 -7.66 19.69 -9.39
C ASP A 125 -8.29 19.38 -10.75
N PRO A 126 -9.51 19.88 -11.03
CA PRO A 126 -10.19 19.67 -12.32
C PRO A 126 -9.36 20.05 -13.55
N HIS A 127 -8.43 21.00 -13.41
CA HIS A 127 -7.59 21.44 -14.51
C HIS A 127 -6.31 20.62 -14.66
N ASP A 128 -5.85 19.91 -13.63
CA ASP A 128 -4.56 19.21 -13.70
C ASP A 128 -4.70 17.69 -13.78
N ASN A 129 -5.68 17.10 -13.07
CA ASN A 129 -5.73 15.65 -12.87
C ASN A 129 -7.14 15.01 -12.98
N TRP A 130 -8.13 15.76 -13.48
CA TRP A 130 -9.45 15.17 -13.76
C TRP A 130 -9.49 14.49 -15.12
N LEU A 131 -10.04 13.28 -15.12
CA LEU A 131 -10.41 12.54 -16.33
C LEU A 131 -11.90 12.15 -16.23
N PRO A 132 -12.64 12.16 -17.35
CA PRO A 132 -14.03 11.76 -17.34
C PRO A 132 -14.19 10.29 -16.92
N PRO A 133 -15.33 9.91 -16.29
CA PRO A 133 -15.60 8.52 -15.97
C PRO A 133 -15.47 7.62 -17.20
N CYS A 134 -14.89 6.43 -17.01
CA CYS A 134 -14.60 5.47 -18.08
C CYS A 134 -13.60 5.95 -19.15
N PHE A 135 -12.88 7.05 -18.91
CA PHE A 135 -11.77 7.47 -19.76
C PHE A 135 -10.53 6.60 -19.46
N TYR A 136 -10.04 5.91 -20.49
CA TYR A 136 -8.90 5.01 -20.39
C TYR A 136 -7.77 5.51 -21.29
N VAL A 137 -6.58 5.70 -20.71
CA VAL A 137 -5.36 6.04 -21.44
C VAL A 137 -4.45 4.80 -21.45
N PRO A 138 -4.05 4.30 -22.63
CA PRO A 138 -3.06 3.22 -22.72
C PRO A 138 -1.75 3.61 -22.02
N LYS A 139 -1.15 2.67 -21.29
CA LYS A 139 0.05 2.96 -20.48
C LYS A 139 1.21 3.56 -21.27
N GLN A 140 1.44 3.12 -22.50
CA GLN A 140 2.50 3.69 -23.35
C GLN A 140 2.26 5.17 -23.65
N LEU A 141 0.99 5.56 -23.82
CA LEU A 141 0.60 6.94 -24.09
C LEU A 141 0.64 7.78 -22.82
N GLU A 142 0.20 7.24 -21.68
CA GLU A 142 0.32 7.89 -20.38
C GLU A 142 1.79 8.24 -20.06
N GLU A 143 2.72 7.29 -20.22
CA GLU A 143 4.15 7.53 -20.04
C GLU A 143 4.66 8.64 -20.96
N ALA A 144 4.28 8.61 -22.24
CA ALA A 144 4.66 9.66 -23.20
C ALA A 144 4.10 11.04 -22.82
N LEU A 145 2.85 11.11 -22.34
CA LEU A 145 2.20 12.36 -21.91
C LEU A 145 2.84 12.93 -20.64
N ILE A 146 3.20 12.07 -19.68
CA ILE A 146 3.92 12.46 -18.45
C ILE A 146 5.32 12.97 -18.79
N ASP A 147 6.07 12.24 -19.62
CA ASP A 147 7.41 12.66 -20.08
C ASP A 147 7.36 14.02 -20.78
N ALA A 148 6.27 14.26 -21.53
CA ALA A 148 6.01 15.50 -22.24
C ALA A 148 5.40 16.62 -21.37
N GLN A 149 5.16 16.35 -20.08
CA GLN A 149 4.55 17.29 -19.13
C GLN A 149 3.19 17.84 -19.57
N TYR A 150 2.40 17.04 -20.32
CA TYR A 150 1.03 17.42 -20.67
C TYR A 150 0.11 17.31 -19.44
N PRO A 151 -0.67 18.35 -19.11
CA PRO A 151 -1.65 18.27 -18.02
C PRO A 151 -2.78 17.27 -18.35
N ALA A 152 -3.32 16.58 -17.34
CA ALA A 152 -4.22 15.44 -17.55
C ALA A 152 -5.54 15.82 -18.22
N ASN A 153 -6.01 17.06 -18.02
CA ASN A 153 -7.20 17.57 -18.67
C ASN A 153 -7.09 17.62 -20.21
N CYS A 154 -5.87 17.63 -20.75
CA CYS A 154 -5.58 17.60 -22.18
C CYS A 154 -5.34 16.19 -22.73
N TRP A 155 -5.46 15.15 -21.89
CA TRP A 155 -5.23 13.77 -22.33
C TRP A 155 -6.38 13.23 -23.19
N SER A 156 -7.48 13.98 -23.30
CA SER A 156 -8.61 13.62 -24.14
C SER A 156 -8.16 13.49 -25.61
N VAL A 157 -8.37 12.31 -26.20
CA VAL A 157 -8.04 12.06 -27.62
C VAL A 157 -8.79 13.03 -28.55
N ALA A 158 -9.89 13.62 -28.08
CA ALA A 158 -10.64 14.65 -28.78
C ALA A 158 -9.82 15.94 -29.02
N ASP A 159 -8.94 16.31 -28.08
CA ASP A 159 -8.01 17.44 -28.24
C ASP A 159 -6.89 17.13 -29.23
N MET A 160 -6.61 15.85 -29.43
CA MET A 160 -5.64 15.34 -30.40
C MET A 160 -6.31 14.91 -31.71
N ALA A 161 -7.16 15.77 -32.30
CA ALA A 161 -7.89 15.47 -33.54
C ALA A 161 -7.00 14.94 -34.70
N ALA A 162 -5.70 15.23 -34.69
CA ALA A 162 -4.69 14.73 -35.64
C ALA A 162 -4.41 13.21 -35.52
N THR A 163 -4.80 12.56 -34.42
CA THR A 163 -4.40 11.19 -34.09
C THR A 163 -5.38 10.12 -34.56
N ARG A 164 -6.53 10.50 -35.13
CA ARG A 164 -7.63 9.59 -35.48
C ARG A 164 -7.25 8.46 -36.45
N ASN A 165 -6.20 8.67 -37.25
CA ASN A 165 -5.70 7.70 -38.24
C ASN A 165 -4.25 7.23 -37.94
N MET A 166 -3.72 7.51 -36.76
CA MET A 166 -2.34 7.17 -36.37
C MET A 166 -2.31 5.90 -35.53
N SER A 167 -1.21 5.15 -35.60
CA SER A 167 -0.99 4.05 -34.67
C SER A 167 -0.63 4.59 -33.27
N LEU A 168 -0.78 3.76 -32.22
CA LEU A 168 -0.42 4.16 -30.86
C LEU A 168 1.05 4.60 -30.76
N ASP A 169 1.95 3.91 -31.46
CA ASP A 169 3.37 4.22 -31.48
C ASP A 169 3.64 5.59 -32.12
N ASP A 170 2.95 5.90 -33.22
CA ASP A 170 3.06 7.20 -33.91
C ASP A 170 2.53 8.34 -33.02
N ILE A 171 1.45 8.10 -32.26
CA ILE A 171 0.87 9.08 -31.33
C ILE A 171 1.87 9.36 -30.20
N CYS A 172 2.44 8.32 -29.60
CA CYS A 172 3.45 8.46 -28.55
C CYS A 172 4.68 9.23 -29.03
N LEU A 173 5.12 8.98 -30.27
CA LEU A 173 6.24 9.70 -30.88
C LEU A 173 5.90 11.18 -31.10
N MET A 174 4.72 11.47 -31.64
CA MET A 174 4.24 12.85 -31.85
C MET A 174 4.15 13.65 -30.54
N VAL A 175 3.64 13.03 -29.46
CA VAL A 175 3.54 13.67 -28.14
C VAL A 175 4.92 14.03 -27.60
N ARG A 176 5.89 13.13 -27.74
CA ARG A 176 7.28 13.37 -27.30
C ARG A 176 7.98 14.45 -28.12
N GLU A 177 7.74 14.51 -29.43
CA GLU A 177 8.38 15.49 -30.32
C GLU A 177 7.86 16.93 -30.15
N ARG A 178 6.59 17.11 -29.76
CA ARG A 178 6.00 18.44 -29.54
C ARG A 178 6.59 19.23 -28.37
N VAL A 179 7.37 18.59 -27.51
CA VAL A 179 8.01 19.19 -26.33
C VAL A 179 9.23 20.04 -26.69
N ILE A 180 9.74 19.92 -27.92
CA ILE A 180 11.03 20.53 -28.34
C ILE A 180 10.89 21.95 -28.91
N HIS A 181 9.68 22.55 -28.92
CA HIS A 181 9.42 23.90 -29.44
C HIS A 181 8.63 24.75 -28.45
#